data_AF-A0A8H7LH87-F1
#
_entry.id   AF-A0A8H7LH87-F1
#
_cell.length_a   1.000
_cell.length_b   1.000
_cell.length_c   1.000
_cell.angle_alpha   90.00
_cell.angle_beta   90.00
_cell.angle_gamma   90.00
#
_symmetry.space_group_name_H-M   'P 1'
#
loop_
_entity.id
_entity.type
_entity.pdbx_description
1 polymer ?
#
loop_
_entity_poly.entity_id
_entity_poly.type
_entity_poly.pdbx_seq_one_letter_code
_entity_poly.pdbx_strand_id
1 'polypeptide(L)'
;MIVPALRAGAVRQAVPRASAIQTRGLLNSVLYGSEQAKKEGELEIQQYSRLIGRGKYIHGFEIHHVKPDKVEEYKKAAEKHYTGLLADSDLHVKLTGSWEVTVGKLDTFVHILEYENYKGYDRTTQAARESPKIRESEAALRPYLLSRNQQLCQEFAFLPSSPPHEQGGIFELRSYTLQPGSLLEWENVWRSGIEARKQFVKPVGAWFSQVGRLHEVHHLWQYP
;
A
#
# COMPACT_ATOMS: atom_id res chain seq x y z
N MET A 1 -79.28 -11.07 42.25
CA MET A 1 -79.31 -11.90 43.46
C MET A 1 -78.00 -11.63 44.23
N ILE A 2 -78.11 -10.96 45.38
CA ILE A 2 -77.21 -10.98 46.56
C ILE A 2 -75.77 -10.41 46.42
N VAL A 3 -75.55 -9.30 47.12
CA VAL A 3 -74.30 -8.83 47.80
C VAL A 3 -74.38 -9.35 49.27
N PRO A 4 -73.34 -9.52 50.15
CA PRO A 4 -71.87 -9.22 50.14
C PRO A 4 -70.97 -10.37 50.73
N ALA A 5 -69.65 -10.16 50.83
CA ALA A 5 -68.90 -10.26 52.12
C ALA A 5 -67.42 -9.83 52.00
N LEU A 6 -67.02 -8.90 52.87
CA LEU A 6 -65.65 -8.45 53.14
C LEU A 6 -64.86 -9.50 53.96
N ARG A 7 -63.55 -9.64 53.71
CA ARG A 7 -62.54 -9.83 54.77
C ARG A 7 -61.21 -9.17 54.43
N ALA A 8 -60.68 -8.45 55.42
CA ALA A 8 -59.42 -7.72 55.41
C ALA A 8 -58.21 -8.62 55.68
N GLY A 9 -57.04 -8.20 55.20
CA GLY A 9 -55.74 -8.74 55.59
C GLY A 9 -54.62 -7.79 55.16
N ALA A 10 -54.02 -7.09 56.12
CA ALA A 10 -52.90 -6.17 55.91
C ALA A 10 -51.59 -6.92 55.63
N VAL A 11 -50.77 -6.43 54.69
CA VAL A 11 -49.36 -6.86 54.54
C VAL A 11 -48.46 -5.64 54.37
N ARG A 12 -47.39 -5.65 55.17
CA ARG A 12 -46.38 -4.62 55.41
C ARG A 12 -45.59 -4.27 54.14
N GLN A 13 -45.32 -2.97 53.95
CA GLN A 13 -44.34 -2.47 52.98
C GLN A 13 -42.91 -2.81 53.45
N ALA A 14 -42.12 -3.39 52.55
CA ALA A 14 -40.69 -3.61 52.74
C ALA A 14 -39.90 -2.36 52.34
N VAL A 15 -39.02 -1.89 53.24
CA VAL A 15 -38.06 -0.80 53.00
C VAL A 15 -36.91 -1.35 52.13
N PRO A 16 -36.49 -0.69 51.03
CA PRO A 16 -35.35 -1.14 50.25
C PRO A 16 -34.04 -0.90 51.00
N ARG A 17 -33.18 -1.92 51.02
CA ARG A 17 -31.80 -1.83 51.52
C ARG A 17 -30.95 -0.95 50.59
N ALA A 18 -30.10 -0.12 51.18
CA ALA A 18 -29.11 0.68 50.49
C ALA A 18 -28.19 -0.19 49.60
N SER A 19 -28.10 0.17 48.32
CA SER A 19 -27.17 -0.42 47.37
C SER A 19 -25.73 0.01 47.68
N ALA A 20 -24.82 -0.96 47.76
CA ALA A 20 -23.39 -0.70 47.87
C ALA A 20 -22.88 0.07 46.63
N ILE A 21 -22.13 1.13 46.87
CA ILE A 21 -21.50 1.99 45.86
C ILE A 21 -20.54 1.16 45.00
N GLN A 22 -20.76 1.15 43.68
CA GLN A 22 -19.90 0.50 42.68
C GLN A 22 -18.56 1.25 42.55
N THR A 23 -17.61 0.99 43.45
CA THR A 23 -16.23 1.51 43.36
C THR A 23 -15.35 0.74 42.37
N ARG A 24 -15.81 -0.39 41.80
CA ARG A 24 -15.03 -1.21 40.86
C ARG A 24 -14.92 -0.64 39.44
N GLY A 25 -15.80 0.26 39.02
CA GLY A 25 -15.79 0.81 37.66
C GLY A 25 -14.66 1.83 37.42
N LEU A 26 -14.40 2.70 38.39
CA LEU A 26 -13.49 3.84 38.26
C LEU A 26 -12.00 3.44 38.21
N LEU A 27 -11.59 2.41 38.95
CA LEU A 27 -10.19 1.98 38.98
C LEU A 27 -9.78 1.27 37.69
N ASN A 28 -10.69 0.52 37.06
CA ASN A 28 -10.43 -0.15 35.78
C ASN A 28 -10.30 0.85 34.62
N SER A 29 -11.09 1.93 34.60
CA SER A 29 -10.96 2.97 33.57
C SER A 29 -9.68 3.81 33.71
N VAL A 30 -9.12 3.92 34.91
CA VAL A 30 -7.85 4.64 35.15
C VAL A 30 -6.64 3.79 34.76
N LEU A 31 -6.66 2.48 35.02
CA LEU A 31 -5.54 1.58 34.68
C LEU A 31 -5.55 1.13 33.22
N TYR A 32 -6.73 0.95 32.62
CA TYR A 32 -6.87 0.41 31.27
C TYR A 32 -7.34 1.45 30.24
N GLY A 33 -7.63 2.69 30.65
CA GLY A 33 -8.29 3.68 29.80
C GLY A 33 -9.79 3.41 29.65
N SER A 34 -10.56 4.47 29.40
CA SER A 34 -11.98 4.34 29.04
C SER A 34 -12.11 3.62 27.69
N GLU A 35 -13.25 2.98 27.41
CA GLU A 35 -13.48 2.38 26.08
C GLU A 35 -13.35 3.40 24.96
N GLN A 36 -13.68 4.66 25.23
CA GLN A 36 -13.51 5.76 24.31
C GLN A 36 -12.02 6.08 24.08
N ALA A 37 -11.22 6.17 25.14
CA ALA A 37 -9.76 6.34 25.03
C ALA A 37 -9.07 5.14 24.38
N LYS A 38 -9.61 3.93 24.54
CA LYS A 38 -9.14 2.74 23.81
C LYS A 38 -9.48 2.79 22.34
N LYS A 39 -10.69 3.23 21.95
CA LYS A 39 -11.05 3.40 20.53
C LYS A 39 -10.28 4.53 19.87
N GLU A 40 -10.12 5.66 20.56
CA GLU A 40 -9.31 6.79 20.11
C GLU A 40 -7.84 6.38 20.02
N GLY A 41 -7.30 5.70 21.03
CA GLY A 41 -5.96 5.14 21.02
C GLY A 41 -5.76 4.04 19.98
N GLU A 42 -6.74 3.18 19.71
CA GLU A 42 -6.67 2.16 18.65
C GLU A 42 -6.66 2.79 17.26
N LEU A 43 -7.39 3.88 17.04
CA LEU A 43 -7.31 4.69 15.82
C LEU A 43 -5.96 5.40 15.69
N GLU A 44 -5.38 5.87 16.80
CA GLU A 44 -4.08 6.52 16.87
C GLU A 44 -2.90 5.51 16.75
N ILE A 45 -3.10 4.27 17.18
CA ILE A 45 -2.15 3.13 17.12
C ILE A 45 -2.24 2.38 15.78
N GLN A 46 -3.25 2.66 14.93
CA GLN A 46 -3.23 2.13 13.58
C GLN A 46 -1.99 2.66 12.85
N GLN A 47 -1.16 1.72 12.37
CA GLN A 47 -0.01 2.05 11.53
C GLN A 47 -0.49 2.93 10.38
N TYR A 48 0.00 4.16 10.28
CA TYR A 48 -0.46 5.16 9.30
C TYR A 48 -0.49 4.66 7.86
N SER A 49 0.41 3.73 7.50
CA SER A 49 0.40 3.05 6.20
C SER A 49 -0.89 2.27 5.91
N ARG A 50 -1.56 1.71 6.93
CA ARG A 50 -2.85 1.02 6.78
C ARG A 50 -4.01 1.97 6.52
N LEU A 51 -3.94 3.20 7.03
CA LEU A 51 -5.00 4.20 6.84
C LEU A 51 -5.02 4.76 5.41
N ILE A 52 -3.83 5.02 4.85
CA ILE A 52 -3.68 5.65 3.54
C ILE A 52 -3.47 4.64 2.40
N GLY A 53 -3.01 3.44 2.73
CA GLY A 53 -2.70 2.40 1.76
C GLY A 53 -3.92 1.57 1.38
N ARG A 54 -3.99 1.14 0.11
CA ARG A 54 -5.03 0.19 -0.33
C ARG A 54 -4.92 -1.19 0.34
N GLY A 55 -3.73 -1.54 0.84
CA GLY A 55 -3.46 -2.74 1.64
C GLY A 55 -3.48 -4.08 0.89
N LYS A 56 -4.01 -4.13 -0.34
CA LYS A 56 -4.16 -5.38 -1.10
C LYS A 56 -2.89 -5.81 -1.85
N TYR A 57 -2.15 -4.86 -2.41
CA TYR A 57 -1.02 -5.12 -3.30
C TYR A 57 0.25 -4.43 -2.80
N ILE A 58 1.39 -5.07 -3.08
CA ILE A 58 2.71 -4.49 -2.94
C ILE A 58 3.29 -4.34 -4.35
N HIS A 59 3.95 -3.21 -4.58
CA HIS A 59 4.58 -2.89 -5.85
C HIS A 59 6.10 -2.91 -5.72
N GLY A 60 6.78 -3.71 -6.55
CA GLY A 60 8.22 -3.69 -6.67
C GLY A 60 8.66 -2.64 -7.69
N PHE A 61 9.25 -1.55 -7.23
CA PHE A 61 9.94 -0.57 -8.08
C PHE A 61 11.35 -1.06 -8.32
N GLU A 62 11.61 -1.58 -9.52
CA GLU A 62 12.93 -1.99 -9.97
C GLU A 62 13.54 -0.93 -10.87
N ILE A 63 14.68 -0.37 -10.44
CA ILE A 63 15.40 0.67 -11.18
C ILE A 63 16.74 0.10 -11.64
N HIS A 64 16.92 0.07 -12.95
CA HIS A 64 18.08 -0.49 -13.61
C HIS A 64 18.85 0.62 -14.32
N HIS A 65 20.08 0.90 -13.88
CA HIS A 65 21.00 1.78 -14.59
C HIS A 65 21.91 0.92 -15.46
N VAL A 66 21.88 1.17 -16.76
CA VAL A 66 22.43 0.34 -17.82
C VAL A 66 23.70 0.99 -18.36
N LYS A 67 24.62 0.18 -18.89
CA LYS A 67 25.78 0.69 -19.62
C LYS A 67 25.29 1.37 -20.91
N PRO A 68 25.68 2.62 -21.19
CA PRO A 68 25.16 3.36 -22.35
C PRO A 68 25.36 2.64 -23.69
N ASP A 69 26.46 1.89 -23.85
CA ASP A 69 26.79 1.14 -25.07
C ASP A 69 26.09 -0.24 -25.17
N LYS A 70 25.19 -0.56 -24.23
CA LYS A 70 24.51 -1.86 -24.12
C LYS A 70 22.99 -1.73 -23.98
N VAL A 71 22.44 -0.53 -24.20
CA VAL A 71 21.01 -0.25 -24.00
C VAL A 71 20.12 -1.18 -24.84
N GLU A 72 20.47 -1.41 -26.10
CA GLU A 72 19.66 -2.24 -27.00
C GLU A 72 19.72 -3.73 -26.66
N GLU A 73 20.88 -4.24 -26.24
CA GLU A 73 21.00 -5.61 -25.72
C GLU A 73 20.24 -5.77 -24.39
N TYR A 74 20.30 -4.77 -23.52
CA TYR A 74 19.54 -4.75 -22.28
C TYR A 74 18.04 -4.77 -22.53
N LYS A 75 17.51 -3.94 -23.44
CA LYS A 75 16.07 -3.90 -23.76
C LYS A 75 15.54 -5.28 -24.16
N LYS A 76 16.25 -5.99 -25.03
CA LYS A 76 15.90 -7.36 -25.45
C LYS A 76 15.93 -8.34 -24.29
N ALA A 77 16.94 -8.25 -23.42
CA ALA A 77 17.05 -9.12 -22.26
C ALA A 77 15.95 -8.83 -21.22
N ALA A 78 15.64 -7.55 -20.98
CA ALA A 78 14.60 -7.08 -20.08
C ALA A 78 13.21 -7.50 -20.57
N GLU A 79 12.91 -7.28 -21.85
CA GLU A 79 11.68 -7.75 -22.49
C GLU A 79 11.50 -9.25 -22.25
N LYS A 80 12.48 -10.07 -22.64
CA LYS A 80 12.45 -11.52 -22.42
C LYS A 80 12.22 -11.90 -20.96
N HIS A 81 12.88 -11.21 -20.02
CA HIS A 81 12.76 -11.48 -18.60
C HIS A 81 11.35 -11.17 -18.08
N TYR A 82 10.86 -9.94 -18.27
CA TYR A 82 9.57 -9.52 -17.74
C TYR A 82 8.41 -10.21 -18.45
N THR A 83 8.45 -10.42 -19.77
CA THR A 83 7.42 -11.24 -20.44
C THR A 83 7.47 -12.69 -19.97
N GLY A 84 8.66 -13.20 -19.65
CA GLY A 84 8.85 -14.53 -19.09
C GLY A 84 8.21 -14.69 -17.71
N LEU A 85 8.31 -13.67 -16.85
CA LEU A 85 7.63 -13.61 -15.55
C LEU A 85 6.10 -13.61 -15.72
N LEU A 86 5.58 -12.80 -16.65
CA LEU A 86 4.14 -12.67 -16.88
C LEU A 86 3.50 -13.91 -17.52
N ALA A 87 4.28 -14.64 -18.33
CA ALA A 87 3.82 -15.88 -18.97
C ALA A 87 3.70 -17.06 -17.98
N ASP A 88 4.32 -16.96 -16.81
CA ASP A 88 4.26 -17.99 -15.77
C ASP A 88 3.15 -17.66 -14.77
N SER A 89 1.98 -18.26 -14.96
CA SER A 89 0.81 -18.01 -14.11
C SER A 89 1.02 -18.38 -12.65
N ASP A 90 1.95 -19.29 -12.36
CA ASP A 90 2.23 -19.75 -11.00
C ASP A 90 2.93 -18.66 -10.18
N LEU A 91 3.60 -17.71 -10.84
CA LEU A 91 4.22 -16.55 -10.19
C LEU A 91 3.20 -15.52 -9.71
N HIS A 92 1.97 -15.50 -10.26
CA HIS A 92 0.91 -14.56 -9.90
C HIS A 92 1.37 -13.08 -9.84
N VAL A 93 2.32 -12.71 -10.69
CA VAL A 93 2.89 -11.36 -10.78
C VAL A 93 2.25 -10.62 -11.94
N LYS A 94 2.02 -9.32 -11.79
CA LYS A 94 1.67 -8.44 -12.92
C LYS A 94 2.74 -7.39 -13.12
N LEU A 95 2.80 -6.85 -14.32
CA LEU A 95 3.61 -5.68 -14.63
C LEU A 95 2.67 -4.49 -14.68
N THR A 96 2.92 -3.46 -13.90
CA THR A 96 2.26 -2.15 -13.99
C THR A 96 2.86 -1.34 -15.15
N GLY A 97 4.15 -1.50 -15.40
CA GLY A 97 4.79 -1.05 -16.64
C GLY A 97 6.31 -1.09 -16.58
N SER A 98 6.92 -0.81 -17.72
CA SER A 98 8.35 -0.82 -17.97
C SER A 98 8.69 0.38 -18.86
N TRP A 99 9.54 1.28 -18.39
CA TRP A 99 9.87 2.53 -19.08
C TRP A 99 11.37 2.76 -19.16
N GLU A 100 11.79 3.44 -20.23
CA GLU A 100 13.11 4.04 -20.37
C GLU A 100 13.03 5.52 -19.95
N VAL A 101 14.01 5.98 -19.17
CA VAL A 101 14.13 7.38 -18.78
C VAL A 101 14.79 8.18 -19.91
N THR A 102 14.00 9.03 -20.57
CA THR A 102 14.47 9.90 -21.67
C THR A 102 14.81 11.32 -21.23
N VAL A 103 14.39 11.74 -20.03
CA VAL A 103 14.69 13.05 -19.44
C VAL A 103 15.14 12.85 -17.99
N GLY A 104 16.30 13.40 -17.62
CA GLY A 104 16.89 13.25 -16.29
C GLY A 104 18.07 12.26 -16.30
N LYS A 105 18.00 11.22 -15.47
CA LYS A 105 19.06 10.19 -15.42
C LYS A 105 18.89 9.21 -16.58
N LEU A 106 19.56 9.51 -17.70
CA LEU A 106 19.54 8.67 -18.90
C LEU A 106 20.10 7.26 -18.65
N ASP A 107 19.94 6.37 -19.63
CA ASP A 107 20.35 4.96 -19.55
C ASP A 107 19.76 4.22 -18.35
N THR A 108 18.61 4.70 -17.84
CA THR A 108 17.92 4.17 -16.68
C THR A 108 16.57 3.65 -17.10
N PHE A 109 16.22 2.47 -16.58
CA PHE A 109 14.94 1.82 -16.81
C PHE A 109 14.22 1.62 -15.50
N VAL A 110 12.90 1.84 -15.51
CA VAL A 110 12.03 1.66 -14.36
C VAL A 110 11.01 0.61 -14.70
N HIS A 111 10.95 -0.45 -13.89
CA HIS A 111 9.97 -1.52 -14.00
C HIS A 111 9.17 -1.55 -12.70
N ILE A 112 7.85 -1.60 -12.80
CA ILE A 112 6.96 -1.67 -11.64
C ILE A 112 6.18 -2.98 -11.72
N LEU A 113 6.45 -3.90 -10.80
CA LEU A 113 5.74 -5.18 -10.68
C LEU A 113 4.71 -5.12 -9.55
N GLU A 114 3.58 -5.80 -9.70
CA GLU A 114 2.52 -5.93 -8.70
C GLU A 114 2.49 -7.36 -8.14
N TYR A 115 2.46 -7.46 -6.81
CA TYR A 115 2.35 -8.71 -6.07
C TYR A 115 1.15 -8.68 -5.12
N GLU A 116 0.54 -9.84 -4.88
CA GLU A 116 -0.51 -10.00 -3.88
C GLU A 116 0.08 -9.92 -2.46
N ASN A 117 0.12 -8.70 -1.91
CA ASN A 117 0.70 -8.39 -0.60
C ASN A 117 2.14 -8.95 -0.41
N TYR A 118 2.64 -8.97 0.83
CA TYR A 118 3.97 -9.49 1.14
C TYR A 118 4.10 -11.00 0.97
N LYS A 119 3.05 -11.77 1.23
CA LYS A 119 3.06 -13.23 1.05
C LYS A 119 3.15 -13.61 -0.42
N GLY A 120 2.44 -12.88 -1.29
CA GLY A 120 2.56 -13.04 -2.73
C GLY A 120 3.98 -12.72 -3.19
N TYR A 121 4.54 -11.58 -2.75
CA TYR A 121 5.93 -11.23 -3.07
C TYR A 121 6.93 -12.32 -2.65
N ASP A 122 6.82 -12.83 -1.43
CA ASP A 122 7.71 -13.88 -0.91
C ASP A 122 7.60 -15.18 -1.71
N ARG A 123 6.36 -15.66 -1.93
CA ARG A 123 6.08 -16.84 -2.76
C ARG A 123 6.63 -16.68 -4.18
N THR A 124 6.37 -15.55 -4.83
CA THR A 124 6.85 -15.28 -6.19
C THR A 124 8.37 -15.25 -6.24
N THR A 125 9.02 -14.62 -5.26
CA THR A 125 10.47 -14.55 -5.18
C THR A 125 11.08 -15.94 -4.98
N GLN A 126 10.47 -16.78 -4.13
CA GLN A 126 10.90 -18.16 -3.94
C GLN A 126 10.74 -18.98 -5.23
N ALA A 127 9.56 -18.94 -5.86
CA ALA A 127 9.29 -19.67 -7.10
C ALA A 127 10.24 -19.24 -8.23
N ALA A 128 10.50 -17.94 -8.36
CA ALA A 128 11.47 -17.39 -9.32
C ALA A 128 12.90 -17.90 -9.08
N ARG A 129 13.31 -18.06 -7.81
CA ARG A 129 14.61 -18.64 -7.44
C ARG A 129 14.70 -20.11 -7.77
N GLU A 130 13.60 -20.85 -7.70
CA GLU A 130 13.59 -22.29 -7.98
C GLU A 130 13.53 -22.57 -9.48
N SER A 131 12.88 -21.70 -10.25
CA SER A 131 12.73 -21.79 -11.71
C SER A 131 14.04 -21.52 -12.47
N PRO A 132 14.63 -22.52 -13.16
CA PRO A 132 15.84 -22.32 -13.95
C PRO A 132 15.64 -21.29 -15.07
N LYS A 133 14.47 -21.31 -15.73
CA LYS A 133 14.11 -20.38 -16.81
C LYS A 133 14.13 -18.92 -16.32
N ILE A 134 13.52 -18.65 -15.18
CA ILE A 134 13.48 -17.29 -14.62
C ILE A 134 14.88 -16.87 -14.16
N ARG A 135 15.60 -17.73 -13.43
CA ARG A 135 16.99 -17.47 -13.02
C ARG A 135 17.90 -17.12 -14.20
N GLU A 136 17.82 -17.88 -15.29
CA GLU A 136 18.62 -17.65 -16.50
C GLU A 136 18.28 -16.31 -17.15
N SER A 137 16.99 -16.00 -17.28
CA SER A 137 16.55 -14.73 -17.85
C SER A 137 16.96 -13.52 -16.99
N GLU A 138 16.88 -13.61 -15.66
CA GLU A 138 17.34 -12.56 -14.75
C GLU A 138 18.86 -12.40 -14.81
N ALA A 139 19.60 -13.52 -14.86
CA ALA A 139 21.06 -13.50 -14.98
C ALA A 139 21.52 -12.85 -16.29
N ALA A 140 20.76 -13.00 -17.37
CA ALA A 140 21.05 -12.40 -18.67
C ALA A 140 21.00 -10.86 -18.66
N LEU A 141 20.36 -10.23 -17.68
CA LEU A 141 20.37 -8.76 -17.53
C LEU A 141 21.73 -8.25 -17.05
N ARG A 142 22.39 -9.01 -16.17
CA ARG A 142 23.55 -8.56 -15.37
C ARG A 142 24.73 -8.03 -16.19
N PRO A 143 25.09 -8.60 -17.36
CA PRO A 143 26.21 -8.09 -18.15
C PRO A 143 26.05 -6.63 -18.60
N TYR A 144 24.82 -6.13 -18.69
CA TYR A 144 24.50 -4.80 -19.22
C TYR A 144 24.28 -3.76 -18.11
N LEU A 145 24.20 -4.17 -16.85
CA LEU A 145 23.91 -3.27 -15.73
C LEU A 145 25.17 -2.59 -15.18
N LEU A 146 25.05 -1.31 -14.86
CA LEU A 146 25.97 -0.59 -13.98
C LEU A 146 25.53 -0.70 -12.52
N SER A 147 24.22 -0.57 -12.27
CA SER A 147 23.64 -0.73 -10.94
C SER A 147 22.16 -1.11 -11.02
N ARG A 148 21.65 -1.76 -9.98
CA ARG A 148 20.21 -2.04 -9.81
C ARG A 148 19.76 -1.74 -8.40
N ASN A 149 18.54 -1.24 -8.26
CA ASN A 149 17.87 -1.01 -6.99
C ASN A 149 16.44 -1.55 -7.05
N GLN A 150 15.96 -2.05 -5.92
CA GLN A 150 14.56 -2.42 -5.76
C GLN A 150 13.99 -1.82 -4.47
N GLN A 151 12.76 -1.33 -4.55
CA GLN A 151 12.00 -0.80 -3.43
C GLN A 151 10.60 -1.41 -3.46
N LEU A 152 10.08 -1.77 -2.29
CA LEU A 152 8.69 -2.22 -2.17
C LEU A 152 7.82 -1.05 -1.71
N CYS A 153 6.75 -0.80 -2.44
CA CYS A 153 5.85 0.32 -2.21
C CYS A 153 4.39 -0.16 -2.10
N GLN A 154 3.57 0.62 -1.43
CA GLN A 154 2.11 0.45 -1.41
C GLN A 154 1.44 1.55 -2.20
N GLU A 155 0.31 1.23 -2.83
CA GLU A 155 -0.53 2.24 -3.48
C GLU A 155 -1.25 3.09 -2.46
N PHE A 156 -1.33 4.39 -2.74
CA PHE A 156 -2.29 5.23 -2.06
C PHE A 156 -3.72 4.85 -2.45
N ALA A 157 -4.62 4.78 -1.47
CA ALA A 157 -6.01 4.35 -1.69
C ALA A 157 -6.80 5.28 -2.62
N PHE A 158 -6.44 6.57 -2.70
CA PHE A 158 -7.16 7.57 -3.50
C PHE A 158 -6.70 7.66 -4.96
N LEU A 159 -5.58 7.03 -5.32
CA LEU A 159 -5.06 7.01 -6.69
C LEU A 159 -4.51 5.62 -7.03
N PRO A 160 -5.39 4.61 -7.17
CA PRO A 160 -4.96 3.27 -7.54
C PRO A 160 -4.32 3.27 -8.93
N SER A 161 -3.38 2.36 -9.16
CA SER A 161 -2.73 2.23 -10.45
C SER A 161 -3.72 1.80 -11.53
N SER A 162 -3.60 2.42 -12.70
CA SER A 162 -4.29 1.99 -13.91
C SER A 162 -3.55 0.81 -14.52
N PRO A 163 -4.27 -0.16 -15.13
CA PRO A 163 -3.63 -1.24 -15.87
C PRO A 163 -2.68 -0.68 -16.95
N PRO A 164 -1.59 -1.40 -17.26
CA PRO A 164 -0.75 -1.07 -18.39
C PRO A 164 -1.60 -1.05 -19.65
N HIS A 165 -1.36 -0.06 -20.49
CA HIS A 165 -1.98 0.02 -21.79
C HIS A 165 -0.97 0.61 -22.76
N GLU A 166 -0.95 0.10 -23.99
CA GLU A 166 -0.13 0.63 -25.07
C GLU A 166 -0.77 1.93 -25.55
N GLN A 167 -0.51 3.03 -24.85
CA GLN A 167 -0.70 4.37 -25.39
C GLN A 167 0.67 5.02 -25.50
N GLY A 168 0.96 5.58 -26.67
CA GLY A 168 2.08 6.49 -26.83
C GLY A 168 1.96 7.70 -25.90
N GLY A 169 2.97 8.55 -25.93
CA GLY A 169 3.06 9.75 -25.09
C GLY A 169 4.22 9.69 -24.12
N ILE A 170 4.33 10.72 -23.28
CA ILE A 170 5.41 10.86 -22.31
C ILE A 170 4.88 10.51 -20.92
N PHE A 171 5.59 9.63 -20.22
CA PHE A 171 5.31 9.30 -18.84
C PHE A 171 6.24 10.07 -17.91
N GLU A 172 5.67 10.66 -16.86
CA GLU A 172 6.42 11.40 -15.86
C GLU A 172 6.29 10.73 -14.49
N LEU A 173 7.37 10.05 -14.09
CA LEU A 173 7.55 9.56 -12.74
C LEU A 173 8.20 10.66 -11.90
N ARG A 174 7.53 11.12 -10.84
CA ARG A 174 8.16 11.95 -9.81
C ARG A 174 8.31 11.16 -8.52
N SER A 175 9.44 11.39 -7.86
CA SER A 175 9.79 10.81 -6.58
C SER A 175 10.17 11.93 -5.61
N TYR A 176 9.56 11.95 -4.43
CA TYR A 176 9.91 12.90 -3.37
C TYR A 176 10.44 12.14 -2.16
N THR A 177 11.47 12.70 -1.52
CA THR A 177 11.91 12.27 -0.20
C THR A 177 11.25 13.19 0.82
N LEU A 178 10.42 12.59 1.66
CA LEU A 178 9.67 13.27 2.70
C LEU A 178 10.47 13.34 3.99
N GLN A 179 10.15 14.34 4.81
CA GLN A 179 10.60 14.34 6.19
C GLN A 179 9.93 13.17 6.95
N PRO A 180 10.66 12.41 7.78
CA PRO A 180 10.04 11.36 8.59
C PRO A 180 8.83 11.88 9.38
N GLY A 181 7.71 11.15 9.33
CA GLY A 181 6.45 11.54 9.96
C GLY A 181 5.50 12.40 9.12
N SER A 182 5.94 12.96 7.98
CA SER A 182 5.13 13.88 7.17
C SER A 182 4.24 13.21 6.10
N LEU A 183 4.20 11.88 6.02
CA LEU A 183 3.49 11.17 4.95
C LEU A 183 1.98 11.48 4.91
N LEU A 184 1.33 11.53 6.07
CA LEU A 184 -0.11 11.83 6.17
C LEU A 184 -0.42 13.28 5.79
N GLU A 185 0.40 14.22 6.24
CA GLU A 185 0.28 15.63 5.86
C GLU A 185 0.45 15.80 4.36
N TRP A 186 1.51 15.20 3.79
CA TRP A 186 1.77 15.22 2.36
C TRP A 186 0.59 14.67 1.56
N GLU A 187 0.03 13.54 2.00
CA GLU A 187 -1.12 12.90 1.37
C GLU A 187 -2.36 13.80 1.36
N ASN A 188 -2.71 14.40 2.50
CA ASN A 188 -3.85 15.31 2.63
C ASN A 188 -3.73 16.53 1.70
N VAL A 189 -2.54 17.14 1.66
CA VAL A 189 -2.28 18.30 0.79
C VAL A 189 -2.32 17.89 -0.68
N TRP A 190 -1.64 16.80 -1.03
CA TRP A 190 -1.54 16.36 -2.42
C TRP A 190 -2.88 15.91 -3.00
N ARG A 191 -3.71 15.23 -2.20
CA ARG A 191 -5.07 14.84 -2.58
C ARG A 191 -5.88 16.03 -3.11
N SER A 192 -5.77 17.19 -2.46
CA SER A 192 -6.45 18.41 -2.89
C SER A 192 -5.88 18.95 -4.21
N GLY A 193 -4.57 18.85 -4.41
CA GLY A 193 -3.89 19.31 -5.63
C GLY A 193 -4.12 18.44 -6.88
N ILE A 194 -4.45 17.16 -6.69
CA ILE A 194 -4.69 16.22 -7.80
C ILE A 194 -5.83 16.66 -8.70
N GLU A 195 -6.90 17.23 -8.13
CA GLU A 195 -8.08 17.63 -8.90
C GLU A 195 -7.77 18.74 -9.91
N ALA A 196 -6.87 19.66 -9.57
CA ALA A 196 -6.39 20.67 -10.52
C ALA A 196 -5.55 20.03 -11.64
N ARG A 197 -4.74 19.03 -11.31
CA ARG A 197 -3.80 18.40 -12.24
C ARG A 197 -4.48 17.45 -13.23
N LYS A 198 -5.51 16.71 -12.81
CA LYS A 198 -6.29 15.79 -13.65
C LYS A 198 -6.90 16.44 -14.89
N GLN A 199 -7.05 17.76 -14.90
CA GLN A 199 -7.56 18.51 -16.06
C GLN A 199 -6.60 18.48 -17.27
N PHE A 200 -5.30 18.25 -17.03
CA PHE A 200 -4.26 18.34 -18.06
C PHE A 200 -3.58 17.00 -18.35
N VAL A 201 -3.62 16.06 -17.40
CA VAL A 201 -2.88 14.80 -17.47
C VAL A 201 -3.67 13.63 -16.90
N LYS A 202 -3.41 12.44 -17.42
CA LYS A 202 -4.02 11.20 -16.90
C LYS A 202 -3.17 10.67 -15.74
N PRO A 203 -3.75 10.47 -14.53
CA PRO A 203 -3.04 9.80 -13.45
C PRO A 203 -2.87 8.32 -13.78
N VAL A 204 -1.64 7.81 -13.64
CA VAL A 204 -1.35 6.38 -13.82
C VAL A 204 -1.33 5.66 -12.48
N GLY A 205 -0.79 6.28 -11.44
CA GLY A 205 -0.79 5.71 -10.08
C GLY A 205 0.05 6.50 -9.10
N ALA A 206 -0.09 6.16 -7.82
CA ALA A 206 0.67 6.77 -6.74
C ALA A 206 1.04 5.75 -5.66
N TRP A 207 2.26 5.83 -5.15
CA TRP A 207 2.81 4.88 -4.21
C TRP A 207 3.63 5.55 -3.11
N PHE A 208 3.79 4.87 -1.99
CA PHE A 208 4.71 5.24 -0.91
C PHE A 208 5.57 4.05 -0.48
N SER A 209 6.82 4.33 -0.12
CA SER A 209 7.81 3.33 0.26
C SER A 209 7.38 2.54 1.50
N GLN A 210 7.64 1.24 1.50
CA GLN A 210 7.48 0.34 2.65
C GLN A 210 8.77 -0.37 3.03
N VAL A 211 9.54 -0.84 2.04
CA VAL A 211 10.82 -1.55 2.25
C VAL A 211 11.85 -1.05 1.24
N GLY A 212 13.11 -0.96 1.67
CA GLY A 212 14.20 -0.38 0.89
C GLY A 212 14.47 1.05 1.34
N ARG A 213 14.58 1.99 0.39
CA ARG A 213 14.69 3.41 0.74
C ARG A 213 13.35 3.86 1.35
N LEU A 214 13.39 4.47 2.52
CA LEU A 214 12.18 4.89 3.25
C LEU A 214 11.89 6.37 3.08
N HIS A 215 10.68 6.76 3.46
CA HIS A 215 10.17 8.13 3.39
C HIS A 215 10.11 8.66 1.97
N GLU A 216 9.83 7.80 1.00
CA GLU A 216 9.62 8.20 -0.38
C GLU A 216 8.19 8.03 -0.82
N VAL A 217 7.75 8.95 -1.67
CA VAL A 217 6.49 8.87 -2.39
C VAL A 217 6.75 9.02 -3.87
N HIS A 218 6.01 8.24 -4.65
CA HIS A 218 6.12 8.19 -6.10
C HIS A 218 4.77 8.44 -6.71
N HIS A 219 4.71 9.18 -7.80
CA HIS A 219 3.50 9.29 -8.58
C HIS A 219 3.81 9.38 -10.07
N LEU A 220 2.99 8.72 -10.87
CA LEU A 220 3.18 8.55 -12.29
C LEU A 220 2.02 9.20 -13.06
N TRP A 221 2.38 10.02 -14.03
CA TRP A 221 1.44 10.71 -14.92
C TRP A 221 1.73 10.36 -16.37
N GLN A 222 0.69 10.36 -17.19
CA GLN A 222 0.80 10.24 -18.63
C GLN A 222 0.34 11.53 -19.29
N TYR A 223 1.18 12.04 -20.19
CA TYR A 223 0.89 13.18 -21.05
C TYR A 223 0.51 12.68 -22.45
N PRO A 224 -0.51 13.27 -23.08
CA PRO A 224 -0.92 12.95 -24.45
C PRO A 224 0.15 13.36 -25.48
#